data_AF-A0A3E1KEI7-F1
#
_entry.id   AF-A0A3E1KEI7-F1
#
_cell.length_a   1.000
_cell.length_b   1.000
_cell.length_c   1.000
_cell.angle_alpha   90.00
_cell.angle_beta   90.00
_cell.angle_gamma   90.00
#
_symmetry.space_group_name_H-M   'P 1'
#
loop_
_entity.id
_entity.type
_entity.pdbx_description
1 polymer ?
#
loop_
_entity_poly.entity_id
_entity_poly.type
_entity_poly.pdbx_seq_one_letter_code
_entity_poly.pdbx_strand_id
1 'polypeptide(L)' 'MEITPAQFSLIEQCLPRQRGNVGMTNLQVVNAILYVAEHGCKWRGLPKRFGNWHTVYTRMNRWAKAGVLDR' A
#
# COMPACT_ATOMS: atom_id res chain seq x y z
N MET A 1 7.48 -9.47 -4.66
CA MET A 1 8.09 -8.14 -4.81
C MET A 1 7.73 -7.28 -3.61
N GLU A 2 8.75 -6.90 -2.85
CA GLU A 2 8.68 -5.89 -1.80
C GLU A 2 9.80 -4.89 -2.08
N ILE A 3 9.53 -3.60 -1.92
CA ILE A 3 10.52 -2.54 -2.13
C ILE A 3 11.17 -2.13 -0.82
N THR A 4 12.44 -1.72 -0.91
CA THR A 4 13.20 -1.23 0.23
C THR A 4 12.79 0.19 0.60
N PRO A 5 13.07 0.67 1.83
CA PRO A 5 12.87 2.08 2.18
C PRO A 5 13.56 3.05 1.23
N ALA A 6 14.77 2.71 0.74
CA ALA A 6 15.50 3.54 -0.21
C ALA A 6 14.80 3.65 -1.57
N GLN A 7 14.26 2.55 -2.08
CA GLN A 7 13.45 2.56 -3.31
C GLN A 7 12.14 3.34 -3.09
N PHE A 8 11.52 3.17 -1.92
CA PHE A 8 10.29 3.87 -1.57
C PHE A 8 10.48 5.39 -1.51
N SER A 9 11.62 5.88 -1.01
CA SER A 9 11.92 7.32 -0.98
C SER A 9 11.88 7.98 -2.36
N LEU A 10 12.12 7.23 -3.45
CA LEU A 10 12.02 7.75 -4.82
C LEU A 10 10.57 8.10 -5.22
N ILE A 11 9.59 7.38 -4.67
CA ILE A 11 8.16 7.52 -5.01
C ILE A 11 7.34 8.14 -3.87
N GLU A 12 7.95 8.42 -2.72
CA GLU A 12 7.25 8.88 -1.52
C GLU A 12 6.45 10.16 -1.77
N GLN A 13 7.01 11.09 -2.57
CA GLN A 13 6.36 12.35 -2.94
C GLN A 13 5.10 12.18 -3.82
N CYS A 14 4.95 11.04 -4.48
CA CYS A 14 3.76 10.73 -5.28
C CYS A 14 2.58 10.27 -4.41
N LEU A 15 2.84 9.91 -3.15
CA LEU A 15 1.84 9.38 -2.24
C LEU A 15 1.32 10.47 -1.30
N PRO A 16 0.05 10.38 -0.87
CA PRO A 16 -0.51 11.34 0.07
C PRO A 16 0.18 11.25 1.42
N ARG A 17 0.48 12.42 1.98
CA ARG A 17 1.02 12.54 3.34
C ARG A 17 0.02 12.00 4.35
N GLN A 18 0.48 11.07 5.19
CA GLN A 18 -0.32 10.49 6.25
C GLN A 18 -0.64 11.54 7.33
N ARG A 19 -1.89 11.59 7.80
CA ARG A 19 -2.35 12.52 8.84
C ARG A 19 -2.96 11.76 10.01
N GLY A 20 -2.74 12.24 11.23
CA GLY A 20 -3.24 11.62 12.46
C GLY A 20 -2.39 10.42 12.92
N ASN A 21 -2.92 9.66 13.89
CA ASN A 21 -2.24 8.48 14.42
C ASN A 21 -2.48 7.29 13.48
N VAL A 22 -1.56 7.05 12.55
CA VAL A 22 -1.68 5.99 11.54
C VAL A 22 -0.72 4.86 11.85
N GLY A 23 -1.27 3.69 12.22
CA GLY A 23 -0.49 2.51 12.62
C GLY A 23 0.22 1.75 11.50
N MET A 24 0.10 2.17 10.24
CA MET A 24 0.72 1.50 9.09
C MET A 24 1.32 2.53 8.14
N THR A 25 2.60 2.40 7.79
CA THR A 25 3.30 3.36 6.92
C THR A 25 2.85 3.22 5.47
N ASN A 26 3.07 4.26 4.65
CA ASN A 26 2.82 4.18 3.20
C ASN A 26 3.65 3.05 2.55
N LEU A 27 4.90 2.83 2.97
CA LEU A 27 5.74 1.72 2.50
C LEU A 27 5.08 0.36 2.74
N GLN A 28 4.57 0.11 3.95
CA GLN A 28 3.87 -1.14 4.28
C GLN A 28 2.63 -1.36 3.40
N VAL A 29 1.86 -0.31 3.15
CA VAL A 29 0.70 -0.36 2.24
C VAL A 29 1.14 -0.71 0.83
N VAL A 30 2.17 -0.03 0.32
CA VAL A 30 2.67 -0.26 -1.04
C VAL A 30 3.16 -1.69 -1.20
N ASN A 31 3.97 -2.21 -0.26
CA ASN A 31 4.43 -3.60 -0.31
C ASN A 31 3.25 -4.61 -0.29
N ALA A 32 2.21 -4.34 0.50
CA ALA A 32 1.02 -5.18 0.52
C ALA A 32 0.24 -5.14 -0.80
N ILE A 33 0.11 -3.97 -1.43
CA ILE A 33 -0.52 -3.81 -2.76
C ILE A 33 0.29 -4.54 -3.83
N LEU A 34 1.62 -4.35 -3.84
CA LEU A 34 2.52 -5.00 -4.80
C LEU A 34 2.44 -6.52 -4.69
N TYR A 35 2.37 -7.06 -3.47
CA TYR A 35 2.18 -8.50 -3.28
C TYR A 35 0.90 -9.01 -3.95
N VAL A 36 -0.23 -8.31 -3.75
CA VAL A 36 -1.52 -8.69 -4.36
C VAL A 36 -1.46 -8.58 -5.89
N ALA A 37 -0.84 -7.52 -6.42
CA ALA A 37 -0.71 -7.31 -7.86
C ALA A 37 0.17 -8.39 -8.53
N GLU A 38 1.27 -8.77 -7.91
CA GLU A 38 2.20 -9.78 -8.42
C GLU A 38 1.62 -11.20 -8.34
N HIS A 39 0.91 -11.53 -7.26
CA HIS A 39 0.40 -12.90 -7.03
C HIS A 39 -1.02 -13.11 -7.56
N GLY A 40 -1.72 -12.05 -7.99
CA GLY A 40 -3.09 -12.11 -8.49
C GLY A 40 -4.11 -12.64 -7.47
N CYS A 41 -3.81 -12.56 -6.17
CA CYS A 41 -4.65 -13.15 -5.14
C CYS A 41 -5.81 -12.23 -4.73
N LYS A 42 -6.87 -12.80 -4.15
CA LYS A 42 -7.92 -12.00 -3.51
C LYS A 42 -7.34 -11.28 -2.29
N TRP A 43 -7.82 -10.08 -1.97
CA TRP A 43 -7.39 -9.33 -0.77
C TRP A 43 -7.43 -10.15 0.53
N ARG A 44 -8.45 -11.01 0.71
CA ARG A 44 -8.55 -11.90 1.88
C ARG A 44 -7.44 -12.96 1.97
N GLY A 45 -6.74 -13.22 0.86
CA GLY A 45 -5.57 -14.09 0.79
C GLY A 45 -4.25 -13.37 1.09
N LEU A 46 -4.28 -12.07 1.41
CA LEU A 46 -3.09 -11.33 1.80
C LEU A 46 -2.44 -11.97 3.05
N PRO A 47 -1.14 -12.32 3.01
CA PRO A 47 -0.45 -12.87 4.15
C PRO A 47 -0.50 -11.94 5.37
N LYS A 48 -0.73 -12.51 6.55
CA LYS A 48 -0.87 -11.75 7.83
C LYS A 48 0.33 -10.83 8.13
N ARG A 49 1.52 -11.13 7.60
CA ARG A 49 2.73 -10.28 7.77
C ARG A 49 2.55 -8.86 7.22
N PHE A 50 1.66 -8.67 6.24
CA PHE A 50 1.32 -7.36 5.69
C PHE A 50 0.24 -6.62 6.49
N GLY A 51 -0.24 -7.21 7.58
CA GLY A 51 -1.28 -6.65 8.43
C GLY A 51 -2.69 -7.01 7.95
N ASN A 52 -3.66 -6.24 8.42
CA ASN A 52 -5.08 -6.49 8.12
C ASN A 52 -5.40 -6.11 6.66
N TRP A 53 -5.79 -7.09 5.86
CA TRP A 53 -6.15 -6.91 4.46
C TRP A 53 -7.21 -5.82 4.25
N HIS A 54 -8.16 -5.65 5.17
CA HIS A 54 -9.22 -4.67 5.04
C HIS A 54 -8.69 -3.23 5.15
N THR A 55 -7.69 -3.03 6.01
CA THR A 55 -6.99 -1.73 6.16
C THR A 55 -6.21 -1.38 4.89
N VAL A 56 -5.46 -2.35 4.36
CA VAL A 56 -4.71 -2.18 3.09
C VAL A 56 -5.67 -1.85 1.95
N TYR A 57 -6.70 -2.68 1.76
CA TYR A 57 -7.69 -2.51 0.70
C TYR A 57 -8.39 -1.16 0.78
N THR A 58 -8.84 -0.75 1.98
CA THR A 58 -9.54 0.52 2.16
C THR A 58 -8.64 1.71 1.78
N ARG A 59 -7.35 1.64 2.13
CA ARG A 59 -6.38 2.70 1.76
C ARG A 59 -6.09 2.71 0.27
N MET A 60 -5.81 1.54 -0.32
CA MET A 60 -5.61 1.41 -1.76
C MET A 60 -6.80 1.97 -2.53
N ASN A 61 -8.03 1.57 -2.17
CA ASN A 61 -9.25 2.02 -2.83
C ASN A 61 -9.44 3.55 -2.71
N ARG A 62 -9.07 4.15 -1.58
CA ARG A 62 -9.07 5.63 -1.43
C ARG A 62 -8.04 6.29 -2.33
N TRP A 63 -6.85 5.72 -2.46
CA TRP A 63 -5.80 6.23 -3.34
C TRP A 63 -6.19 6.14 -4.82
N ALA A 64 -6.74 5.00 -5.24
CA ALA A 64 -7.26 4.80 -6.59
C ALA A 64 -8.34 5.83 -6.93
N LYS A 65 -9.34 6.01 -6.05
CA LYS A 65 -10.41 7.02 -6.25
C LYS A 65 -9.91 8.46 -6.27
N ALA A 66 -8.78 8.74 -5.62
CA ALA A 66 -8.15 10.05 -5.61
C ALA A 66 -7.15 10.27 -6.76
N GLY A 67 -7.02 9.30 -7.68
CA GLY A 67 -6.07 9.35 -8.80
C GLY A 67 -4.60 9.29 -8.38
N VAL A 68 -4.30 8.87 -7.15
CA VAL A 68 -2.92 8.74 -6.64
C VAL A 68 -2.15 7.66 -7.40
N LEU A 69 -2.85 6.62 -7.86
CA LEU A 69 -2.27 5.46 -8.54
C LEU A 69 -2.32 5.57 -10.08
N ASP A 70 -2.83 6.68 -10.62
CA ASP A 70 -2.99 6.88 -12.07
C ASP A 70 -1.75 7.54 -12.71
N ARG A 71 -0.74 7.88 -11.90
CA ARG A 71 0.47 8.61 -12.29
C ARG A 71 1.67 7.70 -12.44
#